data_AF-A0A8H3IZD7-F1
#
_entry.id   AF-A0A8H3IZD7-F1
#
_cell.length_a   1.000
_cell.length_b   1.000
_cell.length_c   1.000
_cell.angle_alpha   90.00
_cell.angle_beta   90.00
_cell.angle_gamma   90.00
#
_symmetry.space_group_name_H-M   'P 1'
#
loop_
_entity.id
_entity.type
_entity.pdbx_description
1 polymer ?
#
loop_
_entity_poly.entity_id
_entity_poly.type
_entity_poly.pdbx_seq_one_letter_code
_entity_poly.pdbx_strand_id
1 'polypeptide(L)'
;MPVADALLFILNSLILLRYALVISWVKMIFTALTILLQAFLAVLKVRFKDIGLRKIENGQFTLEDTRRKRSLSLSDAWSTVVRPGQHISMSMIFRLQQSPQTSCPSCGQENEGSDETEIECANIACRLTYRRIVDVSSSENEQSEEDRESSSQSFSSLGITGSTSTGNRKRADSRDNSMDDDITQYTRVQISYPGILWHPLCY
;
A
#
# COMPACT_ATOMS: atom_id res chain seq x y z
N MET A 1 1.29 7.80 64.34
CA MET A 1 0.69 7.59 63.01
C MET A 1 1.28 8.43 61.85
N PRO A 2 2.04 9.54 62.00
CA PRO A 2 2.44 10.38 60.85
C PRO A 2 3.54 9.77 59.94
N VAL A 3 4.21 8.71 60.40
CA VAL A 3 5.32 8.08 59.66
C VAL A 3 4.82 7.26 58.47
N ALA A 4 3.63 6.65 58.58
CA ALA A 4 3.05 5.85 57.51
C ALA A 4 2.63 6.71 56.30
N ASP A 5 2.04 7.87 56.56
CA ASP A 5 1.61 8.80 55.50
C ASP A 5 2.81 9.36 54.74
N ALA A 6 3.87 9.76 55.46
CA ALA A 6 5.10 10.26 54.85
C ALA A 6 5.75 9.23 53.91
N LEU A 7 5.75 7.95 54.28
CA LEU A 7 6.28 6.87 53.45
C LEU A 7 5.42 6.65 52.20
N LEU A 8 4.08 6.74 52.31
CA LEU A 8 3.18 6.62 51.17
C LEU A 8 3.41 7.74 50.14
N PHE A 9 3.62 8.98 50.61
CA PHE A 9 3.94 10.11 49.73
C PHE A 9 5.27 9.93 48.99
N ILE A 10 6.31 9.44 49.67
CA ILE A 10 7.62 9.19 49.05
C ILE A 10 7.52 8.06 48.02
N LEU A 11 6.84 6.96 48.35
CA LEU A 11 6.64 5.83 47.43
C LEU A 11 5.86 6.26 46.19
N ASN A 12 4.75 6.98 46.34
CA ASN A 12 3.97 7.50 45.21
C ASN A 12 4.80 8.47 44.34
N SER A 13 5.61 9.33 44.96
CA SER A 13 6.49 10.25 44.22
C SER A 13 7.57 9.51 43.42
N LEU A 14 8.17 8.46 44.01
CA LEU A 14 9.14 7.61 43.33
C LEU A 14 8.51 6.80 42.19
N ILE A 15 7.28 6.31 42.38
CA ILE A 15 6.50 5.62 41.36
C ILE A 15 6.22 6.55 40.18
N LEU A 16 5.72 7.77 40.44
CA LEU A 16 5.48 8.77 39.42
C LEU A 16 6.76 9.15 38.67
N LEU A 17 7.88 9.32 39.37
CA LEU A 17 9.16 9.60 38.74
C LEU A 17 9.61 8.46 37.83
N ARG A 18 9.47 7.20 38.25
CA ARG A 18 9.76 6.03 37.41
C ARG A 18 8.87 5.97 36.17
N TYR A 19 7.56 6.19 36.32
CA TYR A 19 6.65 6.25 35.18
C TYR A 19 7.02 7.38 34.22
N ALA A 20 7.34 8.57 34.72
CA ALA A 20 7.76 9.70 33.89
C ALA A 20 9.03 9.38 33.08
N LEU A 21 10.03 8.73 33.71
CA LEU A 21 11.25 8.29 33.04
C LEU A 21 10.97 7.23 31.96
N VAL A 22 10.10 6.25 32.24
CA VAL A 22 9.70 5.23 31.26
C VAL A 22 8.99 5.88 30.07
N ILE A 23 8.03 6.78 30.31
CA ILE A 23 7.31 7.49 29.25
C ILE A 23 8.28 8.33 28.40
N SER A 24 9.22 9.03 29.04
CA SER A 24 10.25 9.81 28.33
C SER A 24 11.13 8.93 27.46
N TRP A 25 11.55 7.77 27.97
CA TRP A 25 12.37 6.81 27.23
C TRP A 25 11.61 6.21 26.03
N VAL A 26 10.34 5.83 26.23
CA VAL A 26 9.47 5.33 25.16
C VAL A 26 9.28 6.38 24.06
N LYS A 27 9.05 7.65 24.42
CA LYS A 27 8.98 8.77 23.45
C LYS A 27 10.30 8.96 22.68
N MET A 28 11.43 8.85 23.36
CA MET A 28 12.76 8.95 22.73
C MET A 28 12.99 7.83 21.70
N ILE A 29 12.60 6.60 22.04
CA ILE A 29 12.71 5.46 21.11
C ILE A 29 11.79 5.66 19.91
N PHE A 30 10.54 6.06 20.14
CA PHE A 30 9.58 6.27 19.06
C PHE A 30 10.05 7.35 18.09
N THR A 31 10.56 8.47 18.60
CA THR A 31 11.12 9.55 17.77
C THR A 31 12.38 9.14 17.01
N ALA A 32 13.28 8.36 17.62
CA ALA A 32 14.44 7.83 16.90
C ALA A 32 14.03 6.89 15.75
N LEU A 33 13.02 6.05 15.97
CA LEU A 33 12.49 5.13 14.97
C LEU A 33 11.87 5.88 13.78
N THR A 34 11.10 6.95 14.03
CA THR A 34 10.51 7.75 12.94
C THR A 34 11.56 8.47 12.11
N ILE A 35 12.62 8.99 12.73
CA ILE A 35 13.75 9.63 12.01
C ILE A 35 14.44 8.64 11.09
N LEU A 36 14.70 7.41 11.55
CA LEU A 36 15.33 6.37 10.75
C LEU A 36 14.49 5.99 9.52
N LEU A 37 13.17 5.85 9.69
CA LEU A 37 12.26 5.58 8.59
C LEU A 37 12.26 6.72 7.56
N GLN A 38 12.21 7.97 8.01
CA GLN A 38 12.28 9.14 7.13
C GLN A 38 13.60 9.21 6.37
N ALA A 39 14.72 8.92 7.03
CA ALA A 39 16.03 8.85 6.39
C ALA A 39 16.09 7.76 5.31
N PHE A 40 15.56 6.57 5.61
CA PHE A 40 15.48 5.48 4.63
C PHE A 40 14.64 5.88 3.41
N LEU A 41 13.45 6.45 3.61
CA LEU A 41 12.60 6.93 2.52
C LEU A 41 13.26 8.05 1.71
N ALA A 42 13.98 8.97 2.35
CA ALA A 42 14.74 10.02 1.66
C ALA A 42 15.81 9.42 0.74
N VAL A 43 16.53 8.39 1.20
CA VAL A 43 17.51 7.67 0.37
C VAL A 43 16.82 7.01 -0.82
N LEU A 44 15.67 6.37 -0.62
CA LEU A 44 14.91 5.78 -1.73
C LEU A 44 14.47 6.85 -2.74
N LYS A 45 13.93 7.99 -2.29
CA LYS A 45 13.53 9.08 -3.19
C LYS A 45 14.70 9.59 -4.02
N VAL A 46 15.89 9.74 -3.44
CA VAL A 46 17.09 10.15 -4.19
C VAL A 46 17.52 9.09 -5.19
N ARG A 47 17.44 7.80 -4.83
CA ARG A 47 17.83 6.68 -5.69
C ARG A 47 16.89 6.46 -6.87
N PHE A 48 15.59 6.65 -6.65
CA PHE A 48 14.53 6.46 -7.64
C PHE A 48 14.04 7.80 -8.22
N LYS A 49 14.82 8.87 -8.11
CA LYS A 49 14.42 10.21 -8.55
C LYS A 49 14.05 10.28 -10.04
N ASP A 50 14.72 9.47 -10.88
CA ASP A 50 14.58 9.51 -12.33
C ASP A 50 13.54 8.48 -12.83
N ILE A 51 13.37 7.37 -12.09
CA ILE A 51 12.49 6.25 -12.42
C ILE A 51 11.84 5.76 -11.12
N GLY A 52 10.50 5.78 -11.03
CA GLY A 52 9.80 5.20 -9.89
C GLY A 52 9.70 6.10 -8.65
N LEU A 53 10.05 7.38 -8.74
CA LEU A 53 9.88 8.34 -7.63
C LEU A 53 8.43 8.31 -7.13
N ARG A 54 7.47 8.35 -8.07
CA ARG A 54 6.04 8.32 -7.77
C ARG A 54 5.62 7.02 -7.08
N LYS A 55 6.20 5.87 -7.45
CA LYS A 55 5.98 4.59 -6.76
C LYS A 55 6.44 4.67 -5.30
N ILE A 56 7.63 5.22 -5.06
CA ILE A 56 8.17 5.40 -3.70
C ILE A 56 7.29 6.34 -2.88
N GLU A 57 6.88 7.48 -3.45
CA GLU A 57 6.03 8.45 -2.77
C GLU A 57 4.64 7.93 -2.43
N ASN A 58 4.07 7.10 -3.31
CA ASN A 58 2.79 6.45 -3.10
C ASN A 58 2.87 5.18 -2.23
N GLY A 59 4.06 4.80 -1.75
CA GLY A 59 4.25 3.55 -1.01
C GLY A 59 3.99 2.29 -1.84
N GLN A 60 4.09 2.37 -3.17
CA GLN A 60 3.86 1.27 -4.12
C GLN A 60 5.13 0.43 -4.30
N PHE A 61 5.68 -0.03 -3.18
CA PHE A 61 6.81 -0.94 -3.13
C PHE A 61 6.68 -1.87 -1.93
N THR A 62 7.34 -3.01 -1.99
CA THR A 62 7.43 -3.95 -0.86
C THR A 62 8.87 -4.30 -0.56
N LEU A 63 9.14 -4.58 0.69
CA LEU A 63 10.38 -5.21 1.14
C LEU A 63 10.12 -6.65 1.50
N GLU A 64 11.04 -7.55 1.18
CA GLU A 64 10.90 -8.98 1.47
C GLU A 64 12.21 -9.57 1.96
N ASP A 65 12.14 -10.40 3.00
CA ASP A 65 13.24 -11.27 3.40
C ASP A 65 13.32 -12.43 2.39
N THR A 66 14.32 -12.39 1.51
CA THR A 66 14.47 -13.37 0.42
C THR A 66 14.68 -14.79 0.92
N ARG A 67 15.26 -14.96 2.11
CA ARG A 67 15.52 -16.28 2.69
C ARG A 67 14.26 -16.89 3.28
N ARG A 68 13.40 -16.07 3.90
CA ARG A 68 12.18 -16.51 4.56
C ARG A 68 10.91 -16.34 3.70
N LYS A 69 11.04 -15.73 2.51
CA LYS A 69 9.93 -15.36 1.62
C LYS A 69 8.83 -14.60 2.36
N ARG A 70 9.23 -13.68 3.23
CA ARG A 70 8.31 -12.93 4.12
C ARG A 70 8.34 -11.45 3.75
N SER A 71 7.16 -10.90 3.45
CA SER A 71 6.98 -9.45 3.29
C SER A 71 7.24 -8.73 4.62
N LEU A 72 7.96 -7.61 4.54
CA LEU A 72 8.32 -6.76 5.66
C LEU A 72 7.43 -5.51 5.62
N SER A 73 6.64 -5.32 6.68
CA SER A 73 5.88 -4.09 6.87
C SER A 73 6.76 -3.03 7.52
N LEU A 74 6.80 -1.83 6.94
CA LEU A 74 7.48 -0.67 7.53
C LEU A 74 6.76 -0.14 8.78
N SER A 75 5.50 -0.55 8.99
CA SER A 75 4.70 -0.20 10.17
C SER A 75 5.05 -1.07 11.38
N ASP A 76 5.68 -2.23 11.17
CA ASP A 76 6.11 -3.11 12.25
C ASP A 76 7.37 -2.56 12.94
N ALA A 77 7.56 -2.92 14.21
CA ALA A 77 8.76 -2.56 14.95
C ALA A 77 10.01 -3.11 14.24
N TRP A 78 10.93 -2.22 13.83
CA TRP A 78 12.10 -2.60 13.02
C TRP A 78 12.94 -3.73 13.61
N SER A 79 13.03 -3.79 14.94
CA SER A 79 13.74 -4.84 15.69
C SER A 79 13.12 -6.23 15.57
N THR A 80 11.85 -6.34 15.19
CA THR A 80 11.16 -7.62 15.01
C THR A 80 11.22 -8.10 13.56
N VAL A 81 11.22 -7.17 12.60
CA VAL A 81 11.23 -7.46 11.16
C VAL A 81 12.63 -7.55 10.55
N VAL A 82 13.60 -6.78 11.06
CA VAL A 82 14.98 -6.75 10.55
C VAL A 82 15.96 -7.29 11.60
N ARG A 83 16.81 -8.23 11.17
CA ARG A 83 17.84 -8.92 11.94
C ARG A 83 19.17 -8.84 11.18
N PRO A 84 20.31 -8.81 11.89
CA PRO A 84 21.63 -8.87 11.26
C PRO A 84 21.77 -10.08 10.33
N GLY A 85 22.40 -9.87 9.18
CA GLY A 85 22.61 -10.92 8.17
C GLY A 85 21.36 -11.33 7.37
N GLN A 86 20.25 -10.60 7.48
CA GLN A 86 19.13 -10.78 6.56
C GLN A 86 19.42 -10.17 5.19
N HIS A 87 18.89 -10.83 4.16
CA HIS A 87 18.87 -10.34 2.79
C HIS A 87 17.49 -9.80 2.49
N ILE A 88 17.41 -8.49 2.28
CA ILE A 88 16.16 -7.80 1.97
C ILE A 88 16.17 -7.46 0.48
N SER A 89 15.17 -7.94 -0.25
CA SER A 89 14.87 -7.49 -1.61
C SER A 89 13.77 -6.44 -1.59
N MET A 90 13.78 -5.56 -2.59
CA MET A 90 12.71 -4.61 -2.83
C MET A 90 12.08 -4.88 -4.19
N SER A 91 10.77 -4.75 -4.27
CA SER A 91 9.98 -4.87 -5.50
C SER A 91 9.04 -3.67 -5.63
N MET A 92 8.89 -3.15 -6.85
CA MET A 92 7.85 -2.15 -7.12
C MET A 92 6.51 -2.83 -7.38
N ILE A 93 5.42 -2.24 -6.90
CA ILE A 93 4.07 -2.77 -7.08
C ILE A 93 3.43 -2.13 -8.32
N PHE A 94 2.93 -2.97 -9.22
CA PHE A 94 2.15 -2.60 -10.39
C PHE A 94 0.76 -3.16 -10.27
N ARG A 95 -0.25 -2.30 -10.36
CA ARG A 95 -1.66 -2.71 -10.35
C ARG A 95 -2.11 -2.86 -11.80
N LEU A 96 -2.38 -4.09 -12.23
CA LEU A 96 -2.92 -4.35 -13.57
C LEU A 96 -4.41 -4.63 -13.46
N GLN A 97 -5.20 -3.98 -14.32
CA GLN A 97 -6.66 -4.11 -14.38
C GLN A 97 -7.13 -5.41 -15.06
N GLN A 98 -6.22 -6.12 -15.72
CA GLN A 98 -6.53 -7.34 -16.47
C GLN A 98 -6.46 -8.57 -15.56
N SER A 99 -7.08 -9.68 -15.97
CA SER A 99 -6.97 -10.96 -15.27
C SER A 99 -5.50 -11.42 -15.19
N PRO A 100 -5.12 -12.19 -14.16
CA PRO A 100 -3.77 -12.78 -14.07
C PRO A 100 -3.44 -13.55 -15.35
N GLN A 101 -2.35 -13.14 -16.01
CA GLN A 101 -1.81 -13.82 -17.18
C GLN A 101 -0.55 -14.58 -16.79
N THR A 102 -0.31 -15.73 -17.44
CA THR A 102 0.93 -16.50 -17.31
C THR A 102 2.11 -15.86 -18.07
N SER A 103 1.85 -14.85 -18.90
CA SER A 103 2.84 -14.09 -19.65
C SER A 103 3.64 -13.11 -18.79
N CYS A 104 4.87 -12.81 -19.23
CA CYS A 104 5.69 -11.77 -18.66
C CYS A 104 5.07 -10.39 -18.95
N PRO A 105 4.89 -9.52 -17.95
CA PRO A 105 4.23 -8.22 -18.16
C PRO A 105 5.09 -7.21 -18.93
N SER A 106 6.40 -7.48 -19.09
CA SER A 106 7.33 -6.60 -19.82
C SER A 106 7.42 -6.97 -21.30
N CYS A 107 7.58 -8.26 -21.61
CA CYS A 107 7.82 -8.71 -23.00
C CYS A 107 6.77 -9.68 -23.56
N GLY A 108 5.76 -10.07 -22.79
CA GLY A 108 4.69 -10.98 -23.22
C GLY A 108 5.08 -12.47 -23.30
N GLN A 109 6.34 -12.84 -23.05
CA GLN A 109 6.80 -14.23 -23.08
C GLN A 109 6.01 -15.09 -22.07
N GLU A 110 5.44 -16.20 -22.50
CA GLU A 110 4.81 -17.18 -21.62
C GLU A 110 5.86 -17.82 -20.70
N ASN A 111 5.56 -17.89 -19.40
CA ASN A 111 6.40 -18.55 -18.40
C ASN A 111 5.54 -19.52 -17.60
N GLU A 112 6.11 -20.68 -17.28
CA GLU A 112 5.52 -21.60 -16.32
C GLU A 112 5.69 -21.05 -14.90
N GLY A 113 4.62 -21.09 -14.10
CA GLY A 113 4.65 -20.63 -12.72
C GLY A 113 3.25 -20.36 -12.18
N SER A 114 3.03 -20.65 -10.90
CA SER A 114 1.77 -20.36 -10.22
C SER A 114 1.74 -18.93 -9.72
N ASP A 115 0.55 -18.48 -9.37
CA ASP A 115 0.38 -17.28 -8.56
C ASP A 115 1.15 -17.43 -7.24
N GLU A 116 1.52 -16.30 -6.63
CA GLU A 116 2.27 -16.21 -5.37
C GLU A 116 3.75 -16.64 -5.42
N THR A 117 4.23 -17.20 -6.53
CA THR A 117 5.65 -17.52 -6.73
C THR A 117 6.40 -16.43 -7.48
N GLU A 118 7.70 -16.31 -7.20
CA GLU A 118 8.60 -15.44 -7.95
C GLU A 118 8.99 -16.15 -9.25
N ILE A 119 8.72 -15.50 -10.38
CA ILE A 119 8.95 -15.99 -11.73
C ILE A 119 10.01 -15.11 -12.38
N GLU A 120 11.09 -15.71 -12.87
CA GLU A 120 12.05 -15.03 -13.75
C GLU A 120 11.64 -15.28 -15.20
N CYS A 121 11.55 -14.23 -15.99
CA CYS A 121 11.19 -14.35 -17.40
C CYS A 121 12.21 -15.20 -18.17
N ALA A 122 11.74 -16.25 -18.85
CA ALA A 122 12.55 -17.15 -19.66
C ALA A 122 13.19 -16.46 -20.88
N ASN A 123 12.66 -15.30 -21.30
CA ASN A 123 13.30 -14.49 -22.32
C ASN A 123 14.58 -13.84 -21.74
N ILE A 124 15.73 -14.33 -22.20
CA ILE A 124 17.07 -13.92 -21.76
C ILE A 124 17.34 -12.42 -21.97
N ALA A 125 16.66 -11.77 -22.92
CA ALA A 125 16.78 -10.32 -23.13
C ALA A 125 15.94 -9.50 -22.15
N CYS A 126 14.88 -10.08 -21.56
CA CYS A 126 13.99 -9.42 -20.62
C CYS A 126 14.48 -9.53 -19.17
N ARG A 127 14.70 -10.77 -18.69
CA ARG A 127 15.14 -11.09 -17.30
C ARG A 127 14.33 -10.42 -16.18
N LEU A 128 13.13 -9.94 -16.46
CA LEU A 128 12.26 -9.39 -15.43
C LEU A 128 11.92 -10.50 -14.43
N THR A 129 12.13 -10.22 -13.16
CA THR A 129 11.64 -11.05 -12.06
C THR A 129 10.32 -10.47 -11.55
N TYR A 130 9.25 -11.25 -11.59
CA TYR A 130 7.93 -10.80 -11.19
C TYR A 130 7.20 -11.81 -10.31
N ARG A 131 6.35 -11.31 -9.41
CA ARG A 131 5.42 -12.12 -8.62
C ARG A 131 4.00 -11.62 -8.80
N ARG A 132 3.06 -12.52 -9.05
CA ARG A 132 1.62 -12.21 -9.09
C ARG A 132 1.03 -12.32 -7.70
N ILE A 133 0.31 -11.29 -7.27
CA ILE A 133 -0.36 -11.18 -5.98
C ILE A 133 -1.81 -10.82 -6.24
N VAL A 134 -2.73 -11.51 -5.57
CA VAL A 134 -4.15 -11.14 -5.59
C VAL A 134 -4.37 -10.13 -4.48
N ASP A 135 -4.88 -8.94 -4.82
CA ASP A 135 -5.34 -8.00 -3.80
C ASP A 135 -6.61 -8.58 -3.16
N VAL A 136 -6.45 -9.24 -2.02
CA VAL A 136 -7.58 -9.56 -1.15
C VAL A 136 -7.99 -8.24 -0.51
N SER A 137 -8.85 -7.48 -1.20
CA SER A 137 -9.47 -6.30 -0.62
C SER A 137 -10.24 -6.74 0.61
N SER A 138 -9.70 -6.47 1.80
CA SER A 138 -10.45 -6.56 3.06
C SER A 138 -11.58 -5.55 2.97
N SER A 139 -12.77 -6.01 2.63
CA SER A 139 -14.00 -5.22 2.62
C SER A 139 -14.42 -4.90 4.06
N GLU A 140 -13.67 -4.01 4.72
CA GLU A 140 -14.12 -3.31 5.91
C GLU A 140 -14.54 -1.92 5.44
N ASN A 141 -15.77 -1.82 4.92
CA ASN A 141 -16.40 -0.54 4.73
C ASN A 141 -17.57 -0.44 5.72
N GLU A 142 -17.38 0.48 6.65
CA GLU A 142 -18.28 0.88 7.72
C GLU A 142 -19.64 1.29 7.13
N GLN A 143 -20.71 0.61 7.54
CA GLN A 143 -22.05 1.19 7.51
C GLN A 143 -22.36 1.71 8.91
N SER A 144 -21.98 2.96 9.17
CA SER A 144 -22.71 3.81 10.10
C SER A 144 -23.96 4.32 9.36
N GLU A 145 -25.05 3.57 9.45
CA GLU A 145 -26.38 4.08 9.09
C GLU A 145 -26.87 5.01 10.20
N GLU A 146 -26.85 6.30 9.88
CA GLU A 146 -27.48 7.38 10.65
C GLU A 146 -28.94 7.46 10.19
N ASP A 147 -29.87 7.12 11.08
CA ASP A 147 -31.31 7.24 10.88
C ASP A 147 -31.69 8.68 10.46
N ARG A 148 -32.06 8.87 9.19
CA ARG A 148 -32.85 10.02 8.75
C ARG A 148 -34.15 9.55 8.14
N GLU A 149 -35.16 9.61 9.01
CA GLU A 149 -36.57 9.45 8.72
C GLU A 149 -37.11 10.65 7.91
N SER A 150 -37.74 10.31 6.80
CA SER A 150 -38.91 10.95 6.16
C SER A 150 -38.96 12.47 5.97
N SER A 151 -38.95 12.89 4.70
CA SER A 151 -40.10 13.63 4.17
C SER A 151 -40.18 13.56 2.64
N SER A 152 -41.34 13.10 2.23
CA SER A 152 -41.89 12.99 0.88
C SER A 152 -42.12 14.36 0.23
N GLN A 153 -41.94 14.44 -1.09
CA GLN A 153 -42.82 15.23 -1.96
C GLN A 153 -42.71 14.78 -3.42
N SER A 154 -43.83 14.28 -3.89
CA SER A 154 -44.24 14.05 -5.27
C SER A 154 -44.28 15.34 -6.09
N PHE A 155 -43.91 15.30 -7.38
CA PHE A 155 -44.59 16.08 -8.42
C PHE A 155 -44.41 15.43 -9.80
N SER A 156 -45.49 15.51 -10.58
CA SER A 156 -45.79 14.69 -11.75
C SER A 156 -45.32 15.29 -13.09
N SER A 157 -45.14 14.37 -14.06
CA SER A 157 -45.55 14.45 -15.47
C SER A 157 -44.96 15.44 -16.50
N LEU A 158 -44.44 14.82 -17.57
CA LEU A 158 -44.68 15.01 -19.01
C LEU A 158 -44.39 16.36 -19.72
N GLY A 159 -43.54 16.28 -20.76
CA GLY A 159 -43.81 16.99 -22.01
C GLY A 159 -42.61 17.36 -22.90
N ILE A 160 -42.53 16.70 -24.07
CA ILE A 160 -42.32 17.32 -25.40
C ILE A 160 -40.88 17.64 -25.88
N THR A 161 -40.46 16.80 -26.84
CA THR A 161 -39.77 17.03 -28.12
C THR A 161 -38.83 18.24 -28.32
N GLY A 162 -37.66 18.02 -28.95
CA GLY A 162 -36.94 19.10 -29.62
C GLY A 162 -35.51 18.78 -30.07
N SER A 163 -35.39 18.47 -31.36
CA SER A 163 -34.23 18.26 -32.23
C SER A 163 -33.03 19.22 -32.12
N THR A 164 -31.89 18.71 -32.58
CA THR A 164 -30.79 19.40 -33.31
C THR A 164 -29.94 20.46 -32.59
N SER A 165 -28.65 20.15 -32.39
CA SER A 165 -27.61 20.58 -33.34
C SER A 165 -26.19 20.31 -32.81
N THR A 166 -25.38 19.88 -33.77
CA THR A 166 -23.92 19.78 -33.81
C THR A 166 -23.20 20.90 -33.06
N GLY A 167 -22.51 20.53 -31.98
CA GLY A 167 -21.47 21.33 -31.36
C GLY A 167 -20.24 20.45 -31.16
N ASN A 168 -19.29 20.53 -32.10
CA ASN A 168 -17.94 19.95 -32.01
C ASN A 168 -17.18 20.62 -30.86
N ARG A 169 -17.55 20.30 -29.61
CA ARG A 169 -16.69 20.52 -28.46
C ARG A 169 -15.67 19.39 -28.47
N LYS A 170 -14.59 19.65 -29.19
CA LYS A 170 -13.28 19.04 -28.95
C LYS A 170 -12.93 19.35 -27.49
N ARG A 171 -13.50 18.56 -26.57
CA ARG A 171 -13.05 18.52 -25.19
C ARG A 171 -11.58 18.17 -25.31
N ALA A 172 -10.75 19.16 -24.99
CA ALA A 172 -9.37 18.92 -24.66
C ALA A 172 -9.44 17.94 -23.50
N ASP A 173 -9.31 16.66 -23.86
CA ASP A 173 -9.01 15.58 -22.98
C ASP A 173 -7.70 15.97 -22.33
N SER A 174 -7.84 16.62 -21.18
CA SER A 174 -6.76 17.09 -20.35
C SER A 174 -6.11 15.85 -19.79
N ARG A 175 -5.18 15.30 -20.58
CA ARG A 175 -3.99 14.56 -20.19
C ARG A 175 -4.01 14.26 -18.70
N ASP A 176 -4.74 13.22 -18.34
CA ASP A 176 -4.27 12.38 -17.26
C ASP A 176 -3.02 11.72 -17.81
N ASN A 177 -1.89 12.42 -17.68
CA ASN A 177 -0.57 11.86 -17.89
C ASN A 177 -0.36 10.86 -16.75
N SER A 178 -1.11 9.77 -16.78
CA SER A 178 -0.74 8.54 -16.09
C SER A 178 0.52 8.03 -16.79
N MET A 179 1.65 8.68 -16.50
CA MET A 179 2.98 8.14 -16.71
C MET A 179 3.17 7.03 -15.67
N ASP A 180 2.34 5.99 -15.74
CA ASP A 180 2.65 4.74 -15.08
C ASP A 180 4.04 4.35 -15.53
N ASP A 181 4.96 4.32 -14.55
CA ASP A 181 6.37 4.11 -14.81
C ASP A 181 6.50 2.85 -15.67
N ASP A 182 7.30 2.91 -16.74
CA ASP A 182 7.43 1.79 -17.65
C ASP A 182 7.98 0.58 -16.90
N ILE A 183 7.21 -0.52 -16.85
CA ILE A 183 7.55 -1.74 -16.13
C ILE A 183 8.87 -2.35 -16.62
N THR A 184 9.26 -2.07 -17.87
CA THR A 184 10.51 -2.55 -18.48
C THR A 184 11.76 -1.95 -17.82
N GLN A 185 11.62 -0.85 -17.09
CA GLN A 185 12.72 -0.17 -16.39
C GLN A 185 13.09 -0.83 -15.06
N TYR A 186 12.33 -1.83 -14.63
CA TYR A 186 12.51 -2.51 -13.36
C TYR A 186 13.02 -3.93 -13.58
N THR A 187 13.90 -4.37 -12.69
CA THR A 187 14.38 -5.76 -12.68
C THR A 187 13.50 -6.67 -11.83
N ARG A 188 12.82 -6.11 -10.81
CA ARG A 188 11.94 -6.85 -9.91
C ARG A 188 10.64 -6.09 -9.63
N VAL A 189 9.52 -6.76 -9.84
CA VAL A 189 8.18 -6.17 -9.65
C VAL A 189 7.21 -7.15 -8.99
N GLN A 190 6.18 -6.61 -8.37
CA GLN A 190 5.00 -7.35 -7.96
C GLN A 190 3.81 -6.85 -8.77
N ILE A 191 3.07 -7.78 -9.33
CA ILE A 191 1.85 -7.50 -10.05
C ILE A 191 0.69 -7.79 -9.12
N SER A 192 -0.06 -6.76 -8.81
CA SER A 192 -1.28 -6.81 -8.05
C SER A 192 -2.45 -6.77 -9.04
N TYR A 193 -3.39 -7.69 -8.87
CA TYR A 193 -4.63 -7.73 -9.63
C TYR A 193 -5.80 -7.42 -8.69
N PRO A 194 -6.82 -6.65 -9.13
CA PRO A 194 -8.03 -6.49 -8.35
C PRO A 194 -8.62 -7.88 -8.11
N GLY A 195 -8.91 -8.21 -6.84
CA GLY A 195 -9.61 -9.44 -6.50
C GLY A 195 -10.89 -9.52 -7.32
N ILE A 196 -10.98 -10.50 -8.22
CA ILE A 196 -12.23 -10.76 -8.94
C ILE A 196 -13.23 -11.19 -7.87
N LEU A 197 -14.16 -10.29 -7.53
CA LEU A 197 -15.36 -10.63 -6.81
C LEU A 197 -16.11 -11.58 -7.73
N TRP A 198 -15.92 -12.89 -7.54
CA TRP A 198 -16.72 -13.90 -8.20
C TRP A 198 -18.16 -13.69 -7.74
N HIS A 199 -18.91 -12.86 -8.46
CA HIS A 199 -20.35 -12.92 -8.40
C HIS A 199 -20.72 -14.34 -8.87
N PRO A 200 -21.35 -15.17 -8.03
CA PRO A 200 -21.88 -16.43 -8.50
C PRO A 200 -22.96 -16.06 -9.51
N LEU A 201 -22.65 -16.21 -10.80
CA LEU A 201 -23.69 -16.27 -11.81
C LEU A 201 -24.51 -17.52 -11.48
N CYS A 202 -25.70 -17.27 -10.96
CA CYS A 202 -26.77 -18.25 -10.82
C CYS A 202 -26.91 -18.99 -12.16
N TYR A 203 -26.69 -20.30 -12.12
CA TYR A 203 -27.20 -21.24 -13.13
C TYR A 203 -28.60 -21.70 -12.73
#